data_AF-A0A4V3XEB6-F1
#
_entry.id   AF-A0A4V3XEB6-F1
#
_cell.length_a   1.000
_cell.length_b   1.000
_cell.length_c   1.000
_cell.angle_alpha   90.00
_cell.angle_beta   90.00
_cell.angle_gamma   90.00
#
_symmetry.space_group_name_H-M   'P 1'
#
loop_
_entity.id
_entity.type
_entity.pdbx_description
1 polymer ?
#
loop_
_entity_poly.entity_id
_entity_poly.type
_entity_poly.pdbx_seq_one_letter_code
_entity_poly.pdbx_strand_id
1 'polypeptide(L)'
;MQLSVLVSLALALSISAAPTRRADFTLKNGQDAIALNDKFKTLTADSSCTDGEDACVTGQFAQCVGGKFVLQSCGPGTQCAALPLVNSAGTSITCTTQADLDARIAATGATNAGNSAANVSSVVASTTTAATSTSAAATTASTTSAAAATSSAAAGGNNSGNGGATGNNGDAQNSLTLLDSVIATGFEKDGQETPAAGQSASLTSSNNFINFCATVPNKPITNGQQIKSGSCNPAPMGVIAATTNMPSSKFVFPKNTETIKANTKFTIQMALNNLQAGTFVNAQSNYYSAPQQVNAQGNTIGHTHVVIEKLDSLDQTKPTDPTVFAFFKGINSPQQNGIVSADVDSGLPVGVYRIASINAAANHQPVLVAVAQHGSLDDMVYFTVTDDGKAAAGTGAAAGNATASATKSAASSATSATATAKGKN
;
A
#
# COMPACT_ATOMS: atom_id res chain seq x y z
N MET A 1 -76.25 -0.39 -7.37
CA MET A 1 -74.84 -0.75 -7.57
C MET A 1 -74.06 0.54 -7.81
N GLN A 2 -73.40 1.08 -6.78
CA GLN A 2 -72.52 2.24 -6.90
C GLN A 2 -71.08 1.75 -6.75
N LEU A 3 -70.29 1.87 -7.82
CA LEU A 3 -68.86 1.54 -7.86
C LEU A 3 -68.05 2.63 -7.17
N SER A 4 -67.18 2.23 -6.25
CA SER A 4 -66.18 3.08 -5.61
C SER A 4 -64.93 3.16 -6.48
N VAL A 5 -64.42 4.37 -6.73
CA VAL A 5 -63.15 4.61 -7.44
C VAL A 5 -62.09 5.01 -6.41
N LEU A 6 -61.05 4.17 -6.29
CA LEU A 6 -59.85 4.42 -5.48
C LEU A 6 -58.82 5.19 -6.32
N VAL A 7 -58.49 6.41 -5.91
CA VAL A 7 -57.40 7.22 -6.49
C VAL A 7 -56.12 6.94 -5.71
N SER A 8 -55.10 6.39 -6.38
CA SER A 8 -53.77 6.16 -5.81
C SER A 8 -52.88 7.39 -6.06
N LEU A 9 -52.40 8.01 -4.98
CA LEU A 9 -51.52 9.19 -5.01
C LEU A 9 -50.05 8.73 -4.98
N ALA A 10 -49.33 8.88 -6.09
CA ALA A 10 -47.90 8.59 -6.17
C ALA A 10 -47.07 9.81 -5.76
N LEU A 11 -46.27 9.67 -4.70
CA LEU A 11 -45.37 10.71 -4.17
C LEU A 11 -44.01 10.60 -4.88
N ALA A 12 -43.67 11.54 -5.76
CA ALA A 12 -42.35 11.62 -6.38
C ALA A 12 -41.38 12.37 -5.46
N LEU A 13 -40.34 11.69 -4.97
CA LEU A 13 -39.21 12.35 -4.30
C LEU A 13 -38.24 12.90 -5.36
N SER A 14 -38.15 14.23 -5.43
CA SER A 14 -37.12 14.95 -6.18
C SER A 14 -35.82 15.01 -5.37
N ILE A 15 -34.79 14.32 -5.84
CA ILE A 15 -33.42 14.43 -5.31
C ILE A 15 -32.80 15.70 -5.89
N SER A 16 -32.71 16.76 -5.09
CA SER A 16 -31.95 17.96 -5.42
C SER A 16 -30.46 17.71 -5.17
N ALA A 17 -29.68 17.51 -6.24
CA ALA A 17 -28.22 17.51 -6.14
C ALA A 17 -27.73 18.95 -5.91
N ALA A 18 -27.30 19.25 -4.68
CA ALA A 18 -26.64 20.51 -4.39
C ALA A 18 -25.25 20.55 -5.06
N PRO A 19 -24.84 21.67 -5.69
CA PRO A 19 -23.50 21.78 -6.26
C PRO A 19 -22.46 21.69 -5.15
N THR A 20 -21.54 20.74 -5.27
CA THR A 20 -20.35 20.65 -4.41
C THR A 20 -19.51 21.91 -4.58
N ARG A 21 -19.32 22.68 -3.50
CA ARG A 21 -18.39 23.82 -3.52
C ARG A 21 -16.99 23.31 -3.80
N ARG A 22 -16.36 23.76 -4.88
CA ARG A 22 -14.94 23.52 -5.15
C ARG A 22 -14.10 24.18 -4.06
N ALA A 23 -13.02 23.53 -3.64
CA ALA A 23 -12.08 24.13 -2.71
C ALA A 23 -11.42 25.37 -3.34
N ASP A 24 -11.14 26.40 -2.53
CA ASP A 24 -10.65 27.70 -3.02
C ASP A 24 -9.33 27.61 -3.80
N PHE A 25 -8.53 26.56 -3.54
CA PHE A 25 -7.27 26.30 -4.25
C PHE A 25 -7.44 25.62 -5.62
N THR A 26 -8.62 25.07 -5.93
CA THR A 26 -8.82 24.20 -7.10
C THR A 26 -8.46 24.91 -8.41
N LEU A 27 -8.97 26.13 -8.60
CA LEU A 27 -8.70 26.93 -9.81
C LEU A 27 -7.21 27.33 -9.90
N LYS A 28 -6.63 27.73 -8.76
CA LYS A 28 -5.22 28.14 -8.68
C LYS A 28 -4.28 26.98 -9.01
N ASN A 29 -4.56 25.79 -8.52
CA ASN A 29 -3.79 24.59 -8.84
C ASN A 29 -3.82 24.27 -10.34
N GLY A 30 -4.98 24.43 -10.97
CA GLY A 30 -5.10 24.27 -12.42
C GLY A 30 -4.24 25.27 -13.19
N GLN A 31 -4.29 26.54 -12.80
CA GLN A 31 -3.46 27.60 -13.40
C GLN A 31 -1.96 27.35 -13.19
N ASP A 32 -1.57 26.88 -12.01
CA ASP A 32 -0.17 26.56 -11.70
C ASP A 32 0.32 25.35 -12.50
N ALA A 33 -0.52 24.33 -12.66
CA ALA A 33 -0.19 23.16 -13.47
C ALA A 33 0.02 23.55 -14.94
N ILE A 34 -0.84 24.43 -15.47
CA ILE A 34 -0.67 24.99 -16.82
C ILE A 34 0.66 25.73 -16.93
N ALA A 35 0.93 26.67 -16.01
CA ALA A 35 2.15 27.46 -16.04
C ALA A 35 3.42 26.61 -15.91
N LEU A 36 3.38 25.55 -15.09
CA LEU A 36 4.49 24.60 -14.98
C LEU A 36 4.70 23.80 -16.25
N ASN A 37 3.62 23.27 -16.86
CA ASN A 37 3.74 22.56 -18.13
C ASN A 37 4.26 23.46 -19.26
N ASP A 38 3.92 24.75 -19.25
CA ASP A 38 4.47 25.73 -20.19
C ASP A 38 5.95 26.03 -19.91
N LYS A 39 6.35 26.17 -18.64
CA LYS A 39 7.77 26.27 -18.24
C LYS A 39 8.55 25.05 -18.73
N PHE A 40 8.02 23.85 -18.54
CA PHE A 40 8.65 22.59 -18.94
C PHE A 40 8.95 22.49 -20.43
N LYS A 41 8.11 23.07 -21.30
CA LYS A 41 8.37 23.14 -22.75
C LYS A 41 9.63 23.92 -23.11
N THR A 42 10.11 24.79 -22.21
CA THR A 42 11.32 25.60 -22.40
C THR A 42 12.59 24.93 -21.85
N LEU A 43 12.45 23.82 -21.12
CA LEU A 43 13.56 23.13 -20.49
C LEU A 43 14.18 22.08 -21.43
N THR A 44 15.48 21.89 -21.27
CA THR A 44 16.28 20.85 -21.91
C THR A 44 17.08 20.12 -20.84
N ALA A 45 17.69 18.97 -21.17
CA ALA A 45 18.56 18.26 -20.23
C ALA A 45 19.71 19.14 -19.71
N ASP A 46 20.15 20.10 -20.53
CA ASP A 46 21.23 21.04 -20.23
C ASP A 46 20.78 22.30 -19.49
N SER A 47 19.48 22.51 -19.28
CA SER A 47 18.98 23.64 -18.51
C SER A 47 19.52 23.58 -17.08
N SER A 48 20.01 24.73 -16.57
CA SER A 48 20.44 24.83 -15.17
C SER A 48 19.24 24.68 -14.24
N CYS A 49 19.40 23.89 -13.18
CA CYS A 49 18.36 23.62 -12.19
C CYS A 49 18.95 23.58 -10.77
N THR A 50 18.08 23.55 -9.76
CA THR A 50 18.50 23.37 -8.36
C THR A 50 18.41 21.89 -7.99
N ASP A 51 19.42 21.33 -7.32
CA ASP A 51 19.41 19.92 -6.92
C ASP A 51 18.13 19.53 -6.18
N GLY A 52 17.49 18.45 -6.63
CA GLY A 52 16.18 18.01 -6.14
C GLY A 52 14.97 18.68 -6.80
N GLU A 53 15.15 19.64 -7.72
CA GLU A 53 14.05 20.16 -8.57
C GLU A 53 13.60 19.08 -9.56
N ASP A 54 12.31 18.77 -9.52
CA ASP A 54 11.66 17.90 -10.50
C ASP A 54 11.05 18.74 -11.63
N ALA A 55 11.11 18.23 -12.85
CA ALA A 55 10.57 18.86 -14.05
C ALA A 55 10.11 17.81 -15.06
N CYS A 56 9.46 18.28 -16.13
CA CYS A 56 9.30 17.48 -17.35
C CYS A 56 10.20 18.06 -18.45
N VAL A 57 11.06 17.23 -19.02
CA VAL A 57 11.93 17.62 -20.13
C VAL A 57 11.62 16.71 -21.29
N THR A 58 11.19 17.28 -22.43
CA THR A 58 10.83 16.51 -23.64
C THR A 58 9.82 15.37 -23.37
N GLY A 59 8.89 15.57 -22.42
CA GLY A 59 7.90 14.56 -22.03
C GLY A 59 8.42 13.43 -21.13
N GLN A 60 9.69 13.48 -20.71
CA GLN A 60 10.28 12.57 -19.74
C GLN A 60 10.31 13.21 -18.35
N PHE A 61 10.23 12.39 -17.31
CA PHE A 61 10.43 12.85 -15.95
C PHE A 61 11.89 13.25 -15.79
N ALA A 62 12.16 14.40 -15.18
CA ALA A 62 13.50 14.90 -15.01
C ALA A 62 13.73 15.32 -13.56
N GLN A 63 14.83 14.88 -12.96
CA GLN A 63 15.25 15.32 -11.63
C GLN A 63 16.60 16.01 -11.73
N CYS A 64 16.74 17.15 -11.06
CA CYS A 64 17.99 17.87 -11.04
C CYS A 64 19.01 17.21 -10.13
N VAL A 65 20.18 16.86 -10.68
CA VAL A 65 21.32 16.30 -9.96
C VAL A 65 22.60 16.97 -10.44
N GLY A 66 23.31 17.65 -9.55
CA GLY A 66 24.52 18.40 -9.88
C GLY A 66 24.25 19.61 -10.79
N GLY A 67 23.09 20.25 -10.64
CA GLY A 67 22.68 21.43 -11.42
C GLY A 67 22.22 21.15 -12.86
N LYS A 68 22.02 19.88 -13.22
CA LYS A 68 21.55 19.42 -14.54
C LYS A 68 20.41 18.42 -14.42
N PHE A 69 19.52 18.39 -15.40
CA PHE A 69 18.39 17.47 -15.40
C PHE A 69 18.81 16.07 -15.87
N VAL A 70 18.59 15.08 -15.02
CA VAL A 70 18.70 13.66 -15.35
C VAL A 70 17.33 13.16 -15.78
N LEU A 71 17.23 12.66 -17.01
CA LEU A 71 15.97 12.29 -17.65
C LEU A 71 15.67 10.79 -17.44
N GLN A 72 14.44 10.50 -17.08
CA GLN A 72 13.86 9.17 -16.94
C GLN A 72 12.60 9.06 -17.81
N SER A 73 12.61 8.11 -18.75
CA SER A 73 11.45 7.84 -19.59
C SER A 73 10.23 7.43 -18.75
N CYS A 74 9.08 8.00 -19.11
CA CYS A 74 7.80 7.49 -18.65
C CYS A 74 7.47 6.13 -19.31
N GLY A 75 6.58 5.35 -18.70
CA GLY A 75 6.13 4.07 -19.26
C GLY A 75 5.43 4.24 -20.61
N PRO A 76 5.33 3.17 -21.44
CA PRO A 76 4.69 3.24 -22.75
C PRO A 76 3.28 3.88 -22.69
N GLY A 77 3.03 4.85 -23.57
CA GLY A 77 1.74 5.56 -23.63
C GLY A 77 1.56 6.68 -22.59
N THR A 78 2.59 6.99 -21.80
CA THR A 78 2.56 8.09 -20.81
C THR A 78 3.65 9.13 -21.07
N GLN A 79 3.44 10.34 -20.55
CA GLN A 79 4.33 11.50 -20.63
C GLN A 79 4.39 12.18 -19.27
N CYS A 80 5.53 12.80 -18.95
CA CYS A 80 5.64 13.64 -17.77
C CYS A 80 4.79 14.91 -17.95
N ALA A 81 3.97 15.24 -16.96
CA ALA A 81 3.26 16.51 -16.87
C ALA A 81 3.08 16.95 -15.41
N ALA A 82 2.89 18.26 -15.21
CA ALA A 82 2.36 18.81 -13.96
C ALA A 82 0.83 18.66 -13.92
N LEU A 83 0.30 18.11 -12.84
CA LEU A 83 -1.12 17.93 -12.57
C LEU A 83 -1.56 18.79 -11.37
N PRO A 84 -2.77 19.36 -11.39
CA PRO A 84 -3.32 20.05 -10.23
C PRO A 84 -3.60 19.07 -9.09
N LEU A 85 -3.19 19.42 -7.86
CA LEU A 85 -3.60 18.67 -6.68
C LEU A 85 -5.10 18.88 -6.43
N VAL A 86 -5.79 17.81 -6.02
CA VAL A 86 -7.27 17.83 -5.87
C VAL A 86 -7.67 18.13 -4.43
N ASN A 87 -6.85 17.70 -3.46
CA ASN A 87 -7.18 17.75 -2.02
C ASN A 87 -6.35 18.76 -1.22
N SER A 88 -5.39 19.43 -1.86
CA SER A 88 -4.51 20.42 -1.24
C SER A 88 -4.08 21.47 -2.27
N ALA A 89 -3.56 22.61 -1.82
CA ALA A 89 -2.98 23.61 -2.71
C ALA A 89 -1.66 23.10 -3.34
N GLY A 90 -1.46 23.38 -4.63
CA GLY A 90 -0.24 23.05 -5.38
C GLY A 90 -0.47 22.11 -6.56
N THR A 91 0.64 21.57 -7.06
CA THR A 91 0.71 20.70 -8.24
C THR A 91 1.64 19.51 -7.98
N SER A 92 1.47 18.42 -8.72
CA SER A 92 2.40 17.29 -8.71
C SER A 92 2.95 17.02 -10.11
N ILE A 93 4.19 16.55 -10.21
CA ILE A 93 4.82 16.15 -11.48
C ILE A 93 4.80 14.63 -11.54
N THR A 94 4.24 14.05 -12.60
CA THR A 94 4.13 12.59 -12.74
C THR A 94 4.03 12.17 -14.19
N CYS A 95 4.27 10.88 -14.45
CA CYS A 95 3.96 10.25 -15.73
C CYS A 95 2.45 9.98 -15.82
N THR A 96 1.80 10.58 -16.81
CA THR A 96 0.36 10.45 -17.06
C THR A 96 0.06 10.38 -18.56
N THR A 97 -1.21 10.21 -18.94
CA THR A 97 -1.63 10.32 -20.35
C THR A 97 -2.05 11.76 -20.64
N GLN A 98 -1.97 12.18 -21.92
CA GLN A 98 -2.51 13.48 -22.35
C GLN A 98 -4.00 13.63 -21.96
N ALA A 99 -4.78 12.55 -22.07
CA ALA A 99 -6.20 12.56 -21.72
C ALA A 99 -6.44 12.82 -20.21
N ASP A 100 -5.65 12.24 -19.31
CA ASP A 100 -5.77 12.48 -17.86
C ASP A 100 -5.29 13.89 -17.48
N LEU A 101 -4.21 14.39 -18.10
CA LEU A 101 -3.77 15.78 -17.94
C LEU A 101 -4.91 16.76 -18.29
N ASP A 102 -5.49 16.60 -19.47
CA ASP A 102 -6.55 17.49 -19.97
C ASP A 102 -7.80 17.41 -19.08
N ALA A 103 -8.21 16.19 -18.70
CA ALA A 103 -9.36 15.98 -17.81
C ALA A 103 -9.17 16.64 -16.44
N ARG A 104 -7.98 16.51 -15.85
CA ARG A 104 -7.67 17.09 -14.52
C ARG A 104 -7.58 18.60 -14.57
N ILE A 105 -6.98 19.19 -15.61
CA ILE A 105 -6.97 20.65 -15.78
C ILE A 105 -8.39 21.16 -16.00
N ALA A 106 -9.17 20.54 -16.89
CA ALA A 106 -10.57 20.93 -17.14
C ALA A 106 -11.43 20.86 -15.86
N ALA A 107 -11.22 19.83 -15.03
CA ALA A 107 -11.91 19.67 -13.75
C ALA A 107 -11.66 20.83 -12.78
N THR A 108 -10.54 21.56 -12.91
CA THR A 108 -10.29 22.74 -12.09
C THR A 108 -11.04 23.99 -12.53
N GLY A 109 -11.48 24.04 -13.79
CA GLY A 109 -12.02 25.23 -14.43
C GLY A 109 -10.93 26.21 -14.92
N ALA A 110 -9.65 25.85 -14.79
CA ALA A 110 -8.56 26.62 -15.38
C ALA A 110 -8.58 26.45 -16.91
N THR A 111 -8.36 27.56 -17.62
CA THR A 111 -8.20 27.59 -19.07
C THR A 111 -6.83 28.16 -19.40
N ASN A 112 -6.17 27.59 -20.40
CA ASN A 112 -4.94 28.17 -20.94
C ASN A 112 -5.29 29.56 -21.50
N ALA A 113 -4.47 30.57 -21.22
CA ALA A 113 -4.58 31.89 -21.84
C ALA A 113 -4.39 31.87 -23.38
N GLY A 114 -4.20 30.69 -23.99
CA GLY A 114 -3.94 30.50 -25.42
C GLY A 114 -5.00 29.75 -26.24
N ASN A 115 -6.07 29.20 -25.65
CA ASN A 115 -7.14 28.55 -26.45
C ASN A 115 -8.53 29.02 -26.01
N SER A 116 -9.05 29.99 -26.76
CA SER A 116 -10.44 30.42 -26.68
C SER A 116 -11.42 29.29 -26.99
N ALA A 117 -12.54 29.34 -26.28
CA ALA A 117 -13.67 28.43 -26.30
C ALA A 117 -14.00 27.75 -27.65
N ALA A 118 -13.95 26.42 -27.66
CA ALA A 118 -14.73 25.59 -28.59
C ALA A 118 -15.79 24.82 -27.78
N ASN A 119 -16.96 25.46 -27.71
CA ASN A 119 -18.30 24.93 -27.50
C ASN A 119 -18.44 23.39 -27.44
N VAL A 120 -18.66 22.82 -26.25
CA VAL A 120 -19.21 21.47 -26.10
C VAL A 120 -20.67 21.61 -25.66
N SER A 121 -21.54 21.72 -26.66
CA SER A 121 -22.98 21.56 -26.49
C SER A 121 -23.29 20.09 -26.27
N SER A 122 -24.15 19.84 -25.29
CA SER A 122 -24.70 18.53 -24.96
C SER A 122 -25.39 17.87 -26.14
N VAL A 123 -25.13 16.57 -26.34
CA VAL A 123 -26.07 15.70 -27.06
C VAL A 123 -26.14 14.36 -26.33
N VAL A 124 -27.16 14.27 -25.48
CA VAL A 124 -27.85 13.02 -25.13
C VAL A 124 -28.66 12.61 -26.35
N ALA A 125 -28.49 11.40 -26.86
CA ALA A 125 -29.47 10.76 -27.73
C ALA A 125 -29.45 9.24 -27.57
N SER A 126 -30.49 8.78 -26.88
CA SER A 126 -30.99 7.42 -26.86
C SER A 126 -31.40 6.96 -28.27
N THR A 127 -31.10 5.71 -28.63
CA THR A 127 -31.84 5.00 -29.67
C THR A 127 -32.23 3.61 -29.18
N THR A 128 -33.52 3.51 -28.88
CA THR A 128 -34.31 2.29 -28.75
C THR A 128 -34.35 1.52 -30.06
N THR A 129 -34.19 0.20 -30.02
CA THR A 129 -34.93 -0.70 -30.92
C THR A 129 -35.11 -2.05 -30.25
N ALA A 130 -36.37 -2.36 -29.97
CA ALA A 130 -36.85 -3.63 -29.45
C ALA A 130 -37.04 -4.63 -30.61
N ALA A 131 -36.77 -5.91 -30.36
CA ALA A 131 -37.27 -7.01 -31.15
C ALA A 131 -37.83 -8.10 -30.23
N THR A 132 -39.12 -8.34 -30.39
CA THR A 132 -39.98 -9.26 -29.65
C THR A 132 -40.01 -10.62 -30.35
N SER A 133 -39.97 -11.73 -29.61
CA SER A 133 -40.62 -13.01 -30.00
C SER A 133 -40.68 -13.92 -28.76
N THR A 134 -41.83 -13.95 -28.08
CA THR A 134 -42.86 -15.01 -28.08
C THR A 134 -42.40 -16.39 -27.64
N SER A 135 -42.84 -16.74 -26.45
CA SER A 135 -42.79 -18.03 -25.77
C SER A 135 -43.66 -19.08 -26.47
N ALA A 136 -43.19 -20.32 -26.53
CA ALA A 136 -44.04 -21.51 -26.61
C ALA A 136 -43.42 -22.64 -25.78
N ALA A 137 -44.18 -23.08 -24.79
CA ALA A 137 -43.90 -24.25 -23.97
C ALA A 137 -44.39 -25.51 -24.67
N ALA A 138 -43.64 -26.61 -24.53
CA ALA A 138 -44.17 -27.96 -24.67
C ALA A 138 -43.44 -28.91 -23.70
N THR A 139 -44.17 -29.34 -22.69
CA THR A 139 -43.92 -30.50 -21.82
C THR A 139 -44.13 -31.82 -22.57
N THR A 140 -43.31 -32.84 -22.26
CA THR A 140 -43.61 -34.29 -22.04
C THR A 140 -42.24 -34.98 -21.85
N ALA A 141 -41.74 -35.27 -20.65
CA ALA A 141 -42.03 -36.38 -19.73
C ALA A 141 -41.44 -37.77 -20.14
N SER A 142 -40.54 -38.27 -19.27
CA SER A 142 -40.28 -39.68 -18.89
C SER A 142 -39.48 -40.55 -19.89
N THR A 143 -38.52 -41.43 -19.56
CA THR A 143 -38.23 -42.24 -18.36
C THR A 143 -36.78 -42.78 -18.36
N THR A 144 -36.12 -42.74 -17.19
CA THR A 144 -35.28 -43.77 -16.50
C THR A 144 -34.22 -44.60 -17.26
N SER A 145 -32.95 -44.55 -16.79
CA SER A 145 -32.31 -45.59 -15.94
C SER A 145 -30.79 -45.72 -16.09
N ALA A 146 -30.13 -45.62 -14.92
CA ALA A 146 -29.07 -46.46 -14.37
C ALA A 146 -27.69 -46.63 -15.05
N ALA A 147 -26.68 -46.42 -14.20
CA ALA A 147 -25.27 -46.75 -14.34
C ALA A 147 -24.98 -48.26 -14.27
N ALA A 148 -23.84 -48.69 -14.84
CA ALA A 148 -22.89 -49.64 -14.23
C ALA A 148 -21.60 -49.80 -15.05
N ALA A 149 -20.50 -50.07 -14.32
CA ALA A 149 -19.13 -50.38 -14.75
C ALA A 149 -19.03 -51.64 -15.66
N THR A 150 -17.93 -52.03 -16.31
CA THR A 150 -16.60 -52.40 -15.74
C THR A 150 -15.60 -52.77 -16.87
N SER A 151 -14.32 -52.43 -16.68
CA SER A 151 -13.05 -53.09 -17.08
C SER A 151 -12.92 -54.04 -18.28
N SER A 152 -11.92 -53.81 -19.15
CA SER A 152 -10.80 -54.76 -19.41
C SER A 152 -9.79 -54.22 -20.45
N ALA A 153 -8.54 -54.68 -20.32
CA ALA A 153 -7.32 -54.18 -20.94
C ALA A 153 -7.00 -54.79 -22.32
N ALA A 154 -6.23 -54.06 -23.16
CA ALA A 154 -4.85 -54.39 -23.56
C ALA A 154 -4.43 -53.88 -24.97
N ALA A 155 -3.20 -53.38 -25.00
CA ALA A 155 -2.20 -53.36 -26.09
C ALA A 155 -2.30 -52.38 -27.27
N GLY A 156 -1.32 -51.46 -27.30
CA GLY A 156 -0.35 -51.43 -28.41
C GLY A 156 -0.55 -50.36 -29.48
N GLY A 157 0.01 -49.17 -29.25
CA GLY A 157 0.19 -48.16 -30.30
C GLY A 157 1.18 -47.08 -29.85
N ASN A 158 2.47 -47.28 -30.15
CA ASN A 158 3.47 -46.23 -30.05
C ASN A 158 3.09 -45.07 -30.96
N ASN A 159 2.81 -43.90 -30.39
CA ASN A 159 3.01 -42.65 -31.10
C ASN A 159 3.53 -41.59 -30.13
N SER A 160 4.71 -41.07 -30.44
CA SER A 160 5.32 -39.91 -29.81
C SER A 160 4.36 -38.73 -29.88
N GLY A 161 3.75 -38.41 -28.75
CA GLY A 161 2.88 -37.26 -28.56
C GLY A 161 3.41 -36.43 -27.41
N ASN A 162 3.89 -35.24 -27.74
CA ASN A 162 4.24 -34.18 -26.80
C ASN A 162 3.09 -34.02 -25.80
N GLY A 163 3.28 -34.50 -24.56
CA GLY A 163 2.27 -34.46 -23.49
C GLY A 163 2.08 -33.05 -22.95
N GLY A 164 1.65 -32.12 -23.80
CA GLY A 164 0.95 -30.92 -23.36
C GLY A 164 -0.33 -31.39 -22.71
N ALA A 165 -0.47 -31.14 -21.41
CA ALA A 165 -1.67 -31.42 -20.65
C ALA A 165 -2.81 -30.49 -21.12
N THR A 166 -3.37 -30.74 -22.30
CA THR A 166 -4.69 -30.22 -22.66
C THR A 166 -5.72 -31.19 -22.09
N GLY A 167 -6.13 -30.94 -20.85
CA GLY A 167 -7.00 -31.86 -20.14
C GLY A 167 -7.56 -31.28 -18.85
N ASN A 168 -8.14 -30.08 -18.91
CA ASN A 168 -9.50 -29.92 -18.42
C ASN A 168 -10.07 -28.58 -18.91
N ASN A 169 -11.20 -28.64 -19.61
CA ASN A 169 -12.24 -27.61 -19.55
C ASN A 169 -12.88 -27.65 -18.14
N GLY A 170 -12.01 -27.65 -17.13
CA GLY A 170 -12.32 -27.71 -15.72
C GLY A 170 -12.00 -26.34 -15.16
N ASP A 171 -12.77 -25.97 -14.15
CA ASP A 171 -12.61 -24.73 -13.43
C ASP A 171 -11.12 -24.43 -13.17
N ALA A 172 -10.63 -23.32 -13.72
CA ALA A 172 -9.26 -22.83 -13.59
C ALA A 172 -8.78 -22.84 -12.13
N GLN A 173 -9.70 -22.70 -11.19
CA GLN A 173 -9.42 -22.71 -9.75
C GLN A 173 -9.02 -24.08 -9.18
N ASN A 174 -9.22 -25.19 -9.93
CA ASN A 174 -8.82 -26.54 -9.53
C ASN A 174 -7.58 -27.05 -10.30
N SER A 175 -6.98 -26.20 -11.14
CA SER A 175 -5.77 -26.55 -11.89
C SER A 175 -4.54 -26.59 -10.98
N LEU A 176 -3.66 -27.58 -11.21
CA LEU A 176 -2.33 -27.63 -10.59
C LEU A 176 -1.23 -27.01 -11.48
N THR A 177 -1.60 -26.53 -12.66
CA THR A 177 -0.70 -25.88 -13.62
C THR A 177 -1.09 -24.41 -13.77
N LEU A 178 -0.09 -23.53 -13.88
CA LEU A 178 -0.29 -22.12 -14.14
C LEU A 178 -0.92 -21.93 -15.52
N LEU A 179 -1.94 -21.08 -15.62
CA LEU A 179 -2.53 -20.70 -16.90
C LEU A 179 -1.69 -19.59 -17.53
N ASP A 180 -1.49 -19.66 -18.85
CA ASP A 180 -0.75 -18.66 -19.61
C ASP A 180 -1.29 -17.23 -19.39
N SER A 181 -2.62 -17.09 -19.25
CA SER A 181 -3.29 -15.80 -19.08
C SER A 181 -2.99 -15.10 -17.75
N VAL A 182 -2.49 -15.81 -16.75
CA VAL A 182 -2.14 -15.24 -15.44
C VAL A 182 -0.64 -15.24 -15.18
N ILE A 183 0.19 -15.60 -16.17
CA ILE A 183 1.65 -15.48 -16.05
C ILE A 183 2.03 -14.00 -15.87
N ALA A 184 2.67 -13.70 -14.76
CA ALA A 184 3.19 -12.38 -14.43
C ALA A 184 4.57 -12.23 -15.08
N THR A 185 4.61 -11.92 -16.38
CA THR A 185 5.87 -11.80 -17.14
C THR A 185 6.84 -10.75 -16.57
N GLY A 186 6.33 -9.78 -15.82
CA GLY A 186 7.17 -8.84 -15.06
C GLY A 186 8.06 -9.51 -14.01
N PHE A 187 7.71 -10.71 -13.52
CA PHE A 187 8.50 -11.44 -12.53
C PHE A 187 9.75 -12.08 -13.16
N GLU A 188 9.90 -12.07 -14.48
CA GLU A 188 11.14 -12.52 -15.14
C GLU A 188 12.26 -11.47 -15.08
N LYS A 189 11.91 -10.25 -14.66
CA LYS A 189 12.81 -9.11 -14.47
C LYS A 189 13.25 -9.01 -13.02
N ASP A 190 14.50 -8.64 -12.78
CA ASP A 190 15.04 -8.50 -11.42
C ASP A 190 15.02 -7.04 -10.91
N GLY A 191 14.64 -6.10 -11.77
CA GLY A 191 14.55 -4.66 -11.46
C GLY A 191 15.86 -3.91 -11.63
N GLN A 192 16.92 -4.59 -12.07
CA GLN A 192 18.24 -4.01 -12.29
C GLN A 192 18.44 -3.55 -13.75
N GLU A 193 17.39 -3.50 -14.58
CA GLU A 193 17.47 -3.02 -15.97
C GLU A 193 17.86 -1.54 -16.04
N THR A 194 17.52 -0.77 -15.00
CA THR A 194 18.03 0.59 -14.78
C THR A 194 18.39 0.73 -13.29
N PRO A 195 19.63 0.40 -12.91
CA PRO A 195 20.03 0.32 -11.51
C PRO A 195 19.97 1.67 -10.79
N ALA A 196 19.38 1.69 -9.60
CA ALA A 196 19.49 2.80 -8.65
C ALA A 196 20.52 2.47 -7.55
N ALA A 197 21.19 3.49 -7.01
CA ALA A 197 22.19 3.30 -5.97
C ALA A 197 21.59 2.63 -4.73
N GLY A 198 22.26 1.56 -4.27
CA GLY A 198 21.85 0.76 -3.11
C GLY A 198 20.72 -0.26 -3.37
N GLN A 199 20.15 -0.30 -4.58
CA GLN A 199 19.06 -1.22 -4.92
C GLN A 199 19.55 -2.67 -4.98
N SER A 200 18.72 -3.59 -4.51
CA SER A 200 18.93 -5.04 -4.60
C SER A 200 18.14 -5.63 -5.76
N ALA A 201 18.68 -6.69 -6.37
CA ALA A 201 17.95 -7.47 -7.37
C ALA A 201 16.80 -8.27 -6.72
N SER A 202 15.66 -8.33 -7.39
CA SER A 202 14.57 -9.25 -7.05
C SER A 202 14.93 -10.69 -7.39
N LEU A 203 14.29 -11.67 -6.73
CA LEU A 203 14.17 -13.00 -7.32
C LEU A 203 13.31 -12.91 -8.59
N THR A 204 13.58 -13.81 -9.54
CA THR A 204 12.80 -13.93 -10.78
C THR A 204 12.04 -15.25 -10.86
N SER A 205 10.97 -15.28 -11.65
CA SER A 205 10.19 -16.48 -11.92
C SER A 205 9.44 -16.37 -13.24
N SER A 206 9.45 -17.45 -14.02
CA SER A 206 8.59 -17.65 -15.20
C SER A 206 7.28 -18.38 -14.87
N ASN A 207 7.07 -18.76 -13.61
CA ASN A 207 5.91 -19.52 -13.16
C ASN A 207 5.25 -18.92 -11.91
N ASN A 208 5.31 -17.59 -11.73
CA ASN A 208 4.69 -16.87 -10.62
C ASN A 208 5.05 -17.41 -9.23
N PHE A 209 6.24 -18.00 -9.08
CA PHE A 209 6.72 -18.60 -7.84
C PHE A 209 5.83 -19.73 -7.28
N ILE A 210 4.99 -20.40 -8.08
CA ILE A 210 4.11 -21.48 -7.59
C ILE A 210 4.90 -22.64 -6.96
N ASN A 211 6.17 -22.82 -7.34
CA ASN A 211 7.07 -23.86 -6.82
C ASN A 211 8.11 -23.31 -5.83
N PHE A 212 7.98 -22.06 -5.36
CA PHE A 212 8.99 -21.42 -4.51
C PHE A 212 9.33 -22.26 -3.27
N CYS A 213 8.34 -22.84 -2.58
CA CYS A 213 8.64 -23.62 -1.38
C CYS A 213 9.46 -24.89 -1.65
N ALA A 214 9.52 -25.39 -2.88
CA ALA A 214 10.41 -26.50 -3.23
C ALA A 214 11.90 -26.09 -3.19
N THR A 215 12.20 -24.77 -3.28
CA THR A 215 13.57 -24.25 -3.22
C THR A 215 14.04 -23.96 -1.79
N VAL A 216 13.15 -24.06 -0.79
CA VAL A 216 13.44 -23.78 0.61
C VAL A 216 13.38 -25.08 1.43
N PRO A 217 14.45 -25.90 1.41
CA PRO A 217 14.44 -27.22 2.03
C PRO A 217 14.26 -27.13 3.55
N ASN A 218 13.70 -28.18 4.14
CA ASN A 218 13.52 -28.33 5.59
C ASN A 218 12.61 -27.28 6.24
N LYS A 219 11.75 -26.60 5.47
CA LYS A 219 10.66 -25.78 6.01
C LYS A 219 9.33 -26.50 5.85
N PRO A 220 8.51 -26.59 6.91
CA PRO A 220 7.15 -27.10 6.78
C PRO A 220 6.31 -26.16 5.91
N ILE A 221 5.30 -26.72 5.25
CA ILE A 221 4.32 -25.97 4.47
C ILE A 221 3.26 -25.37 5.39
N THR A 222 2.97 -24.07 5.25
CA THR A 222 2.03 -23.33 6.12
C THR A 222 0.64 -23.99 6.16
N ASN A 223 0.10 -24.43 5.03
CA ASN A 223 -1.16 -25.18 4.91
C ASN A 223 -2.34 -24.62 5.73
N GLY A 224 -2.51 -23.29 5.77
CA GLY A 224 -3.56 -22.62 6.56
C GLY A 224 -3.37 -22.67 8.08
N GLN A 225 -2.20 -23.06 8.58
CA GLN A 225 -1.89 -23.21 10.00
C GLN A 225 -0.88 -22.14 10.48
N GLN A 226 -0.97 -21.79 11.76
CA GLN A 226 0.03 -20.96 12.45
C GLN A 226 1.20 -21.84 12.93
N ILE A 227 2.20 -22.05 12.07
CA ILE A 227 3.39 -22.85 12.40
C ILE A 227 4.43 -21.96 13.09
N LYS A 228 4.40 -21.91 14.43
CA LYS A 228 5.20 -20.98 15.25
C LYS A 228 6.72 -21.04 15.02
N SER A 229 7.24 -22.20 14.63
CA SER A 229 8.65 -22.41 14.29
C SER A 229 9.07 -21.84 12.93
N GLY A 230 8.15 -21.20 12.20
CA GLY A 230 8.34 -20.73 10.83
C GLY A 230 7.97 -21.81 9.79
N SER A 231 7.63 -21.36 8.58
CA SER A 231 7.16 -22.20 7.48
C SER A 231 7.39 -21.54 6.12
N CYS A 232 7.15 -22.26 5.02
CA CYS A 232 7.00 -21.67 3.69
C CYS A 232 5.53 -21.74 3.26
N ASN A 233 4.98 -20.63 2.76
CA ASN A 233 3.62 -20.59 2.23
C ASN A 233 3.63 -20.93 0.73
N PRO A 234 2.88 -21.95 0.28
CA PRO A 234 2.80 -22.33 -1.13
C PRO A 234 1.95 -21.36 -1.95
N ALA A 235 1.04 -20.60 -1.30
CA ALA A 235 0.62 -19.33 -1.88
C ALA A 235 1.86 -18.41 -1.88
N PRO A 236 2.21 -17.71 -2.98
CA PRO A 236 3.53 -17.08 -3.23
C PRO A 236 3.84 -15.86 -2.34
N MET A 237 3.69 -16.04 -1.03
CA MET A 237 3.96 -15.10 0.05
C MET A 237 5.37 -15.29 0.60
N GLY A 238 5.90 -16.52 0.53
CA GLY A 238 7.29 -16.85 0.84
C GLY A 238 7.50 -17.50 2.19
N VAL A 239 8.66 -17.24 2.81
CA VAL A 239 9.03 -17.77 4.13
C VAL A 239 8.37 -16.92 5.22
N ILE A 240 7.62 -17.57 6.11
CA ILE A 240 6.97 -16.96 7.26
C ILE A 240 7.94 -16.95 8.45
N ALA A 241 8.23 -15.76 8.99
CA ALA A 241 9.19 -15.60 10.08
C ALA A 241 8.67 -16.27 11.37
N ALA A 242 9.53 -17.05 12.03
CA ALA A 242 9.22 -17.71 13.29
C ALA A 242 8.90 -16.70 14.40
N THR A 243 8.21 -17.11 15.46
CA THR A 243 7.86 -16.20 16.57
C THR A 243 9.09 -15.59 17.25
N THR A 244 10.24 -16.28 17.23
CA THR A 244 11.53 -15.81 17.75
C THR A 244 12.21 -14.75 16.88
N ASN A 245 11.75 -14.60 15.64
CA ASN A 245 12.35 -13.74 14.61
C ASN A 245 11.36 -12.70 14.08
N MET A 246 10.24 -12.49 14.77
CA MET A 246 9.33 -11.39 14.42
C MET A 246 10.07 -10.05 14.62
N PRO A 247 10.05 -9.15 13.63
CA PRO A 247 10.64 -7.84 13.79
C PRO A 247 9.97 -7.04 14.90
N SER A 248 10.76 -6.18 15.54
CA SER A 248 10.23 -5.08 16.33
C SER A 248 11.02 -3.82 16.04
N SER A 249 10.33 -2.68 16.17
CA SER A 249 10.91 -1.37 15.93
C SER A 249 10.54 -0.39 17.03
N LYS A 250 11.39 0.60 17.27
CA LYS A 250 11.10 1.71 18.18
C LYS A 250 11.80 2.99 17.77
N PHE A 251 11.07 4.09 17.61
CA PHE A 251 11.68 5.39 17.39
C PHE A 251 12.53 5.80 18.59
N VAL A 252 13.81 6.07 18.32
CA VAL A 252 14.76 6.66 19.26
C VAL A 252 14.68 8.18 19.20
N PHE A 253 14.49 8.72 17.99
CA PHE A 253 14.22 10.13 17.76
C PHE A 253 13.34 10.35 16.51
N PRO A 254 12.33 11.23 16.55
CA PRO A 254 11.82 11.86 17.78
C PRO A 254 11.19 10.81 18.71
N LYS A 255 11.23 11.07 20.02
CA LYS A 255 10.53 10.27 21.02
C LYS A 255 9.06 10.63 21.04
N ASN A 256 8.24 9.75 21.61
CA ASN A 256 6.84 10.07 21.86
C ASN A 256 6.72 11.29 22.79
N THR A 257 5.84 12.22 22.44
CA THR A 257 5.59 13.52 23.05
C THR A 257 6.77 14.51 23.01
N GLU A 258 7.83 14.22 22.25
CA GLU A 258 8.97 15.13 22.14
C GLU A 258 8.55 16.45 21.47
N THR A 259 9.25 17.52 21.80
CA THR A 259 9.12 18.80 21.10
C THR A 259 10.42 19.14 20.40
N ILE A 260 10.33 19.45 19.10
CA ILE A 260 11.48 19.80 18.28
C ILE A 260 11.30 21.18 17.65
N LYS A 261 12.40 21.78 17.18
CA LYS A 261 12.40 23.12 16.61
C LYS A 261 11.88 23.12 15.16
N ALA A 262 11.02 24.08 14.84
CA ALA A 262 10.50 24.27 13.50
C ALA A 262 11.59 24.58 12.47
N ASN A 263 11.39 24.11 11.24
CA ASN A 263 12.20 24.37 10.04
C ASN A 263 13.71 24.19 10.27
N THR A 264 14.07 23.25 11.13
CA THR A 264 15.44 22.93 11.50
C THR A 264 15.71 21.47 11.15
N LYS A 265 16.84 21.21 10.47
CA LYS A 265 17.27 19.85 10.14
C LYS A 265 17.28 18.97 11.40
N PHE A 266 16.76 17.75 11.26
CA PHE A 266 16.92 16.70 12.25
C PHE A 266 17.07 15.34 11.58
N THR A 267 17.57 14.36 12.33
CA THR A 267 17.76 12.98 11.86
C THR A 267 16.84 12.06 12.64
N ILE A 268 15.89 11.45 11.94
CA ILE A 268 15.06 10.37 12.48
C ILE A 268 16.00 9.19 12.79
N GLN A 269 15.81 8.57 13.95
CA GLN A 269 16.50 7.36 14.35
C GLN A 269 15.49 6.35 14.86
N MET A 270 15.55 5.12 14.35
CA MET A 270 14.69 4.03 14.78
C MET A 270 15.52 2.78 15.05
N ALA A 271 15.34 2.21 16.23
CA ALA A 271 15.91 0.92 16.58
C ALA A 271 15.11 -0.20 15.91
N LEU A 272 15.83 -1.20 15.39
CA LEU A 272 15.28 -2.36 14.71
C LEU A 272 15.88 -3.65 15.27
N ASN A 273 15.00 -4.61 15.55
CA ASN A 273 15.37 -5.97 15.90
C ASN A 273 14.75 -6.96 14.92
N ASN A 274 15.46 -8.06 14.68
CA ASN A 274 15.00 -9.21 13.87
C ASN A 274 14.57 -8.88 12.42
N LEU A 275 14.99 -7.74 11.90
CA LEU A 275 14.89 -7.38 10.48
C LEU A 275 16.31 -7.13 9.95
N GLN A 276 16.69 -7.79 8.86
CA GLN A 276 17.88 -7.42 8.11
C GLN A 276 17.49 -6.29 7.14
N ALA A 277 17.60 -5.05 7.63
CA ALA A 277 17.38 -3.85 6.83
C ALA A 277 18.51 -3.63 5.81
N GLY A 278 18.24 -2.85 4.77
CA GLY A 278 19.19 -2.51 3.71
C GLY A 278 19.02 -3.29 2.41
N THR A 279 17.93 -4.05 2.28
CA THR A 279 17.57 -4.77 1.05
C THR A 279 16.24 -4.25 0.55
N PHE A 280 16.29 -3.33 -0.40
CA PHE A 280 15.11 -2.82 -1.10
C PHE A 280 15.22 -3.16 -2.58
N VAL A 281 14.11 -3.56 -3.17
CA VAL A 281 14.00 -3.90 -4.59
C VAL A 281 13.25 -2.79 -5.33
N ASN A 282 13.48 -2.64 -6.64
CA ASN A 282 12.82 -1.61 -7.45
C ASN A 282 11.29 -1.66 -7.31
N ALA A 283 10.68 -0.59 -6.80
CA ALA A 283 9.23 -0.55 -6.57
C ALA A 283 8.45 -0.31 -7.87
N GLN A 284 9.07 0.20 -8.94
CA GLN A 284 8.41 0.48 -10.20
C GLN A 284 8.27 -0.78 -11.06
N SER A 285 9.24 -1.70 -11.00
CA SER A 285 9.25 -2.91 -11.82
C SER A 285 8.95 -4.20 -11.04
N ASN A 286 9.21 -4.23 -9.73
CA ASN A 286 9.23 -5.48 -8.94
C ASN A 286 8.39 -5.42 -7.67
N TYR A 287 7.41 -4.51 -7.61
CA TYR A 287 6.48 -4.40 -6.50
C TYR A 287 5.71 -5.70 -6.26
N TYR A 288 5.81 -6.27 -5.05
CA TYR A 288 5.18 -7.53 -4.66
C TYR A 288 5.51 -8.72 -5.55
N SER A 289 6.61 -8.63 -6.29
CA SER A 289 6.91 -9.59 -7.35
C SER A 289 7.56 -10.89 -6.86
N ALA A 290 8.14 -10.90 -5.65
CA ALA A 290 8.83 -12.07 -5.13
C ALA A 290 8.40 -12.40 -3.69
N PRO A 291 8.43 -13.69 -3.32
CA PRO A 291 8.07 -14.12 -1.98
C PRO A 291 9.04 -13.60 -0.91
N GLN A 292 8.57 -13.44 0.33
CA GLN A 292 9.39 -13.02 1.47
C GLN A 292 10.55 -14.00 1.69
N GLN A 293 11.74 -13.46 1.94
CA GLN A 293 12.95 -14.21 2.25
C GLN A 293 13.39 -13.94 3.70
N VAL A 294 14.08 -14.91 4.30
CA VAL A 294 14.75 -14.78 5.60
C VAL A 294 16.22 -15.11 5.45
N ASN A 295 17.07 -14.50 6.28
CA ASN A 295 18.49 -14.80 6.30
C ASN A 295 18.79 -16.10 7.07
N ALA A 296 20.07 -16.45 7.20
CA ALA A 296 20.51 -17.67 7.88
C ALA A 296 20.08 -17.72 9.37
N GLN A 297 19.88 -16.58 10.01
CA GLN A 297 19.40 -16.46 11.39
C GLN A 297 17.87 -16.52 11.50
N GLY A 298 17.14 -16.54 10.38
CA GLY A 298 15.69 -16.54 10.33
C GLY A 298 15.05 -15.14 10.36
N ASN A 299 15.85 -14.07 10.33
CA ASN A 299 15.35 -12.70 10.30
C ASN A 299 14.88 -12.35 8.88
N THR A 300 13.76 -11.63 8.77
CA THR A 300 13.25 -11.17 7.48
C THR A 300 14.27 -10.29 6.79
N ILE A 301 14.51 -10.53 5.50
CA ILE A 301 15.34 -9.69 4.64
C ILE A 301 14.45 -8.63 4.02
N GLY A 302 14.79 -7.36 4.21
CA GLY A 302 13.99 -6.28 3.66
C GLY A 302 14.53 -4.90 3.99
N HIS A 303 13.60 -3.97 4.18
CA HIS A 303 13.90 -2.57 4.43
C HIS A 303 12.74 -1.94 5.22
N THR A 304 12.88 -0.67 5.56
CA THR A 304 11.84 0.05 6.28
C THR A 304 11.62 1.41 5.69
N HIS A 305 10.41 1.94 5.82
CA HIS A 305 10.11 3.33 5.50
C HIS A 305 9.73 4.08 6.78
N VAL A 306 9.86 5.40 6.73
CA VAL A 306 9.31 6.30 7.74
C VAL A 306 8.38 7.29 7.08
N VAL A 307 7.24 7.53 7.72
CA VAL A 307 6.22 8.48 7.25
C VAL A 307 5.88 9.42 8.38
N ILE A 308 5.93 10.72 8.12
CA ILE A 308 5.47 11.75 9.04
C ILE A 308 4.20 12.37 8.48
N GLU A 309 3.14 12.36 9.26
CA GLU A 309 1.86 12.97 8.91
C GLU A 309 1.55 14.11 9.88
N LYS A 310 1.06 15.23 9.34
CA LYS A 310 0.56 16.34 10.15
C LYS A 310 -0.82 15.98 10.70
N LEU A 311 -1.04 16.32 11.98
CA LEU A 311 -2.32 16.17 12.65
C LEU A 311 -2.95 17.55 12.88
N ASP A 312 -4.28 17.55 13.05
CA ASP A 312 -5.05 18.70 13.52
C ASP A 312 -4.78 18.96 15.01
N SER A 313 -4.71 17.88 15.82
CA SER A 313 -4.39 17.89 17.25
C SER A 313 -3.85 16.51 17.70
N LEU A 314 -3.22 16.43 18.87
CA LEU A 314 -2.72 15.15 19.42
C LEU A 314 -3.85 14.17 19.81
N ASP A 315 -5.03 14.70 20.13
CA ASP A 315 -6.24 13.94 20.48
C ASP A 315 -7.21 13.78 19.29
N GLN A 316 -6.76 14.07 18.07
CA GLN A 316 -7.54 13.88 16.85
C GLN A 316 -8.01 12.43 16.72
N THR A 317 -9.31 12.25 16.51
CA THR A 317 -9.94 10.95 16.23
C THR A 317 -10.32 10.75 14.76
N LYS A 318 -10.25 11.83 13.97
CA LYS A 318 -10.44 11.79 12.52
C LYS A 318 -9.28 11.01 11.88
N PRO A 319 -9.53 10.01 11.02
CA PRO A 319 -8.47 9.37 10.26
C PRO A 319 -7.70 10.37 9.40
N THR A 320 -6.39 10.18 9.28
CA THR A 320 -5.59 10.92 8.29
C THR A 320 -5.88 10.42 6.87
N ASP A 321 -5.52 11.21 5.86
CA ASP A 321 -5.49 10.77 4.47
C ASP A 321 -4.13 10.11 4.19
N PRO A 322 -4.07 8.79 3.90
CA PRO A 322 -2.80 8.07 3.72
C PRO A 322 -2.04 8.49 2.46
N THR A 323 -2.61 9.36 1.61
CA THR A 323 -1.92 9.95 0.44
C THR A 323 -1.24 11.28 0.76
N VAL A 324 -1.45 11.83 1.96
CA VAL A 324 -0.93 13.13 2.39
C VAL A 324 0.05 12.95 3.55
N PHE A 325 1.32 13.28 3.32
CA PHE A 325 2.37 13.22 4.34
C PHE A 325 3.23 14.49 4.31
N ALA A 326 3.78 14.85 5.45
CA ALA A 326 4.76 15.93 5.58
C ALA A 326 6.18 15.46 5.21
N PHE A 327 6.46 14.16 5.38
CA PHE A 327 7.72 13.54 4.99
C PHE A 327 7.53 12.04 4.74
N PHE A 328 8.19 11.50 3.73
CA PHE A 328 8.28 10.07 3.46
C PHE A 328 9.71 9.72 3.06
N LYS A 329 10.25 8.62 3.61
CA LYS A 329 11.54 8.10 3.17
C LYS A 329 11.58 6.58 3.28
N GLY A 330 11.91 5.93 2.16
CA GLY A 330 12.44 4.57 2.18
C GLY A 330 13.87 4.55 2.69
N ILE A 331 14.13 3.81 3.77
CA ILE A 331 15.47 3.66 4.34
C ILE A 331 16.13 2.43 3.72
N ASN A 332 16.96 2.73 2.73
CA ASN A 332 17.60 1.76 1.87
C ASN A 332 18.95 1.26 2.40
N SER A 333 19.50 1.95 3.41
CA SER A 333 20.78 1.59 4.00
C SER A 333 20.62 0.49 5.06
N PRO A 334 21.62 -0.38 5.23
CA PRO A 334 21.66 -1.29 6.37
C PRO A 334 21.62 -0.54 7.69
N GLN A 335 21.02 -1.16 8.70
CA GLN A 335 21.08 -0.63 10.07
C GLN A 335 22.52 -0.60 10.59
N GLN A 336 22.87 0.45 11.32
CA GLN A 336 24.15 0.62 12.00
C GLN A 336 23.92 0.48 13.50
N ASN A 337 24.55 -0.50 14.14
CA ASN A 337 24.36 -0.80 15.56
C ASN A 337 22.88 -0.99 15.96
N GLY A 338 22.08 -1.60 15.07
CA GLY A 338 20.65 -1.80 15.29
C GLY A 338 19.77 -0.56 15.06
N ILE A 339 20.33 0.53 14.53
CA ILE A 339 19.61 1.77 14.21
C ILE A 339 19.56 2.00 12.70
N VAL A 340 18.40 2.38 12.20
CA VAL A 340 18.24 3.02 10.88
C VAL A 340 18.01 4.51 11.04
N SER A 341 18.40 5.29 10.03
CA SER A 341 18.29 6.74 10.08
C SER A 341 17.79 7.35 8.78
N ALA A 342 17.09 8.47 8.91
CA ALA A 342 16.65 9.28 7.78
C ALA A 342 16.74 10.77 8.14
N ASP A 343 17.39 11.55 7.29
CA ASP A 343 17.50 12.99 7.46
C ASP A 343 16.24 13.70 6.95
N VAL A 344 15.73 14.64 7.76
CA VAL A 344 14.67 15.57 7.39
C VAL A 344 15.33 16.94 7.24
N ASP A 345 15.94 17.18 6.08
CA ASP A 345 16.88 18.29 5.87
C ASP A 345 16.23 19.67 6.05
N SER A 346 15.00 19.85 5.58
CA SER A 346 14.25 21.10 5.72
C SER A 346 13.56 21.25 7.09
N GLY A 347 13.64 20.22 7.95
CA GLY A 347 12.83 20.13 9.16
C GLY A 347 11.32 20.07 8.85
N LEU A 348 10.51 20.48 9.83
CA LEU A 348 9.05 20.53 9.70
C LEU A 348 8.53 21.90 10.17
N PRO A 349 7.43 22.43 9.59
CA PRO A 349 6.74 23.60 10.14
C PRO A 349 6.17 23.33 11.54
N VAL A 350 5.75 24.40 12.23
CA VAL A 350 5.01 24.28 13.50
C VAL A 350 3.75 23.44 13.32
N GLY A 351 3.52 22.55 14.28
CA GLY A 351 2.35 21.68 14.30
C GLY A 351 2.52 20.48 15.21
N VAL A 352 1.50 19.63 15.22
CA VAL A 352 1.54 18.31 15.85
C VAL A 352 1.62 17.25 14.75
N TYR A 353 2.41 16.22 14.98
CA TYR A 353 2.75 15.23 13.98
C TYR A 353 2.69 13.83 14.59
N ARG A 354 2.39 12.85 13.75
CA ARG A 354 2.70 11.45 14.01
C ARG A 354 3.79 10.99 13.05
N ILE A 355 4.66 10.12 13.52
CA ILE A 355 5.61 9.38 12.70
C ILE A 355 5.36 7.88 12.88
N ALA A 356 5.31 7.16 11.78
CA ALA A 356 5.13 5.71 11.74
C ALA A 356 6.22 5.05 10.89
N SER A 357 6.57 3.81 11.23
CA SER A 357 7.39 2.96 10.38
C SER A 357 6.54 2.12 9.42
N ILE A 358 7.16 1.67 8.34
CA ILE A 358 6.62 0.61 7.47
C ILE A 358 7.74 -0.42 7.27
N ASN A 359 7.77 -1.44 8.12
CA ASN A 359 8.70 -2.56 7.99
C ASN A 359 8.21 -3.51 6.90
N ALA A 360 9.03 -3.70 5.87
CA ALA A 360 8.66 -4.44 4.68
C ALA A 360 9.72 -5.50 4.34
N ALA A 361 9.28 -6.59 3.70
CA ALA A 361 10.20 -7.48 3.01
C ALA A 361 10.78 -6.77 1.77
N ALA A 362 11.81 -7.38 1.16
CA ALA A 362 12.58 -6.76 0.08
C ALA A 362 11.73 -6.20 -1.08
N ASN A 363 10.64 -6.88 -1.46
CA ASN A 363 9.75 -6.50 -2.57
C ASN A 363 8.51 -5.73 -2.10
N HIS A 364 8.63 -5.00 -0.98
CA HIS A 364 7.66 -4.06 -0.41
C HIS A 364 6.43 -4.66 0.27
N GLN A 365 6.24 -5.97 0.22
CA GLN A 365 5.13 -6.60 0.94
C GLN A 365 5.28 -6.42 2.47
N PRO A 366 4.17 -6.28 3.22
CA PRO A 366 4.22 -6.29 4.67
C PRO A 366 4.94 -7.52 5.20
N VAL A 367 5.68 -7.37 6.31
CA VAL A 367 6.37 -8.50 6.93
C VAL A 367 5.37 -9.56 7.38
N LEU A 368 5.62 -10.81 6.99
CA LEU A 368 4.81 -11.97 7.32
C LEU A 368 5.40 -12.76 8.48
N VAL A 369 4.60 -13.00 9.52
CA VAL A 369 5.00 -13.65 10.78
C VAL A 369 4.11 -14.84 11.14
N ALA A 370 4.63 -15.75 11.97
CA ALA A 370 4.05 -17.08 12.21
C ALA A 370 2.76 -17.12 13.05
N VAL A 371 2.35 -16.02 13.66
CA VAL A 371 1.15 -15.96 14.52
C VAL A 371 0.35 -14.71 14.22
N ALA A 372 -0.97 -14.76 14.41
CA ALA A 372 -1.85 -13.60 14.25
C ALA A 372 -1.89 -12.72 15.51
N GLN A 373 -1.66 -13.29 16.70
CA GLN A 373 -1.59 -12.54 17.95
C GLN A 373 -0.14 -12.14 18.24
N HIS A 374 0.23 -10.94 17.82
CA HIS A 374 1.52 -10.33 18.09
C HIS A 374 1.37 -8.81 18.30
N GLY A 375 2.38 -8.17 18.88
CA GLY A 375 2.46 -6.71 18.92
C GLY A 375 2.71 -6.13 17.53
N SER A 376 2.53 -4.82 17.36
CA SER A 376 2.87 -4.16 16.09
C SER A 376 4.33 -4.44 15.73
N LEU A 377 4.56 -4.83 14.47
CA LEU A 377 5.91 -4.97 13.92
C LEU A 377 6.51 -3.57 13.63
N ASP A 378 5.63 -2.60 13.47
CA ASP A 378 5.91 -1.17 13.28
C ASP A 378 5.82 -0.39 14.58
N ASP A 379 6.45 0.78 14.63
CA ASP A 379 6.28 1.75 15.70
C ASP A 379 5.52 2.98 15.22
N MET A 380 4.88 3.65 16.16
CA MET A 380 4.26 4.95 15.94
C MET A 380 4.47 5.83 17.17
N VAL A 381 4.92 7.06 16.95
CA VAL A 381 5.04 8.07 18.01
C VAL A 381 4.46 9.40 17.54
N TYR A 382 4.03 10.21 18.51
CA TYR A 382 3.47 11.53 18.29
C TYR A 382 4.46 12.57 18.83
N PHE A 383 4.61 13.70 18.16
CA PHE A 383 5.52 14.76 18.60
C PHE A 383 5.02 16.13 18.14
N THR A 384 5.55 17.18 18.77
CA THR A 384 5.18 18.56 18.49
C THR A 384 6.38 19.30 17.90
N VAL A 385 6.11 20.21 16.98
CA VAL A 385 7.09 21.12 16.42
C VAL A 385 6.70 22.54 16.84
N THR A 386 7.61 23.25 17.52
CA THR A 386 7.41 24.63 17.98
C THR A 386 8.51 25.55 17.45
N ASP A 387 8.26 26.85 17.41
CA ASP A 387 9.22 27.83 16.87
C ASP A 387 10.58 27.80 17.60
N ASP A 388 10.58 27.59 18.92
CA ASP A 388 11.77 27.59 19.77
C ASP A 388 12.27 26.17 20.11
N GLY A 389 11.56 25.14 19.68
CA GLY A 389 11.84 23.74 20.02
C GLY A 389 11.70 23.44 21.51
N LYS A 390 10.95 24.26 22.25
CA LYS A 390 10.60 24.01 23.65
C LYS A 390 9.16 23.53 23.71
N ALA A 391 8.92 22.56 24.59
CA ALA A 391 7.56 22.21 24.97
C ALA A 391 6.85 23.47 25.48
N ALA A 392 5.57 23.62 25.15
CA ALA A 392 4.77 24.71 25.71
C ALA A 392 4.94 24.73 27.23
N ALA A 393 5.14 25.91 27.81
CA ALA A 393 5.27 26.07 29.25
C ALA A 393 3.96 25.60 29.92
N GLY A 394 3.92 24.32 30.30
CA GLY A 394 2.78 23.74 30.96
C GLY A 394 2.63 24.37 32.35
N THR A 395 1.44 24.86 32.67
CA THR A 395 0.97 24.87 34.06
C THR A 395 1.17 23.45 34.61
N GLY A 396 2.12 23.30 35.53
CA GLY A 396 2.78 22.03 35.84
C GLY A 396 1.82 20.87 36.13
N ALA A 397 1.94 19.81 35.32
CA ALA A 397 1.68 18.47 35.82
C ALA A 397 2.99 17.99 36.46
N ALA A 398 2.96 17.85 37.78
CA ALA A 398 4.08 17.38 38.58
C ALA A 398 4.66 16.09 38.00
N ALA A 399 5.96 16.11 37.72
CA ALA A 399 6.73 14.89 37.60
C ALA A 399 6.56 14.12 38.92
N GLY A 400 5.77 13.05 38.89
CA GLY A 400 5.68 12.08 39.96
C GLY A 400 7.04 11.43 40.12
N ASN A 401 7.84 11.98 41.03
CA ASN A 401 9.05 11.37 41.54
C ASN A 401 8.62 10.13 42.34
N ALA A 402 8.47 8.99 41.65
CA ALA A 402 8.24 7.70 42.29
C ALA A 402 9.55 7.21 42.92
N THR A 403 9.99 7.86 43.99
CA THR A 403 10.84 7.22 44.99
C THR A 403 9.96 6.24 45.76
N ALA A 404 10.08 4.96 45.43
CA ALA A 404 9.48 3.87 46.19
C ALA A 404 10.08 3.83 47.60
N SER A 405 9.43 4.51 48.55
CA SER A 405 9.64 4.28 49.98
C SER A 405 8.81 3.08 50.40
N ALA A 406 9.49 1.99 50.72
CA ALA A 406 8.88 0.81 51.32
C ALA A 406 8.42 1.15 52.75
N THR A 407 7.11 1.28 52.95
CA THR A 407 6.51 1.25 54.29
C THR A 407 5.61 0.04 54.39
N LYS A 408 6.09 -0.98 55.12
CA LYS A 408 5.27 -2.07 55.64
C LYS A 408 4.12 -1.49 56.45
N SER A 409 2.90 -1.87 56.13
CA SER A 409 1.82 -1.88 57.12
C SER A 409 0.99 -3.13 56.96
N ALA A 410 0.92 -3.88 58.06
CA ALA A 410 0.19 -5.12 58.21
C ALA A 410 -1.22 -4.82 58.73
N ALA A 411 -2.22 -5.51 58.17
CA ALA A 411 -3.52 -5.87 58.75
C ALA A 411 -4.39 -6.42 57.60
N SER A 412 -5.25 -7.42 57.71
CA SER A 412 -5.57 -8.42 58.74
C SER A 412 -6.49 -9.40 58.01
N SER A 413 -6.15 -10.68 57.99
CA SER A 413 -6.91 -11.72 57.30
C SER A 413 -8.20 -12.05 58.05
N ALA A 414 -9.34 -11.85 57.39
CA ALA A 414 -10.64 -12.31 57.84
C ALA A 414 -10.83 -13.82 57.59
N THR A 415 -11.40 -14.43 58.61
CA THR A 415 -11.79 -15.82 58.85
C THR A 415 -12.48 -16.51 57.67
N SER A 416 -12.07 -17.74 57.34
CA SER A 416 -12.87 -18.71 56.59
C SER A 416 -13.17 -19.90 57.50
N ALA A 417 -14.46 -20.12 57.75
CA ALA A 417 -14.97 -21.19 58.60
C ALA A 417 -14.98 -22.54 57.86
N THR A 418 -14.54 -23.56 58.56
CA THR A 418 -14.54 -24.98 58.20
C THR A 418 -15.96 -25.56 58.32
N ALA A 419 -16.40 -26.34 57.32
CA ALA A 419 -17.52 -27.27 57.47
C ALA A 419 -17.09 -28.67 57.00
N THR A 420 -17.15 -29.59 57.95
CA THR A 420 -16.77 -30.99 57.93
C THR A 420 -17.83 -31.85 57.22
N ALA A 421 -17.43 -32.85 56.44
CA ALA A 421 -18.18 -34.10 56.32
C ALA A 421 -17.26 -35.26 55.90
N LYS A 422 -16.99 -36.14 56.86
CA LYS A 422 -16.37 -37.45 56.71
C LYS A 422 -17.51 -38.47 56.68
N GLY A 423 -17.58 -39.31 55.65
CA GLY A 423 -18.51 -40.45 55.59
C GLY A 423 -17.78 -41.68 55.05
N LYS A 424 -17.56 -42.66 55.93
CA LYS A 424 -17.20 -44.04 55.59
C LYS A 424 -18.44 -44.75 55.02
N ASN A 425 -18.32 -45.34 53.84
CA ASN A 425 -18.37 -46.79 53.59
C ASN A 425 -18.18 -47.05 52.11
#